data_AF-A0A8H8UES9-F1
#
_entry.id   AF-A0A8H8UES9-F1
#
_cell.length_a   1.000
_cell.length_b   1.000
_cell.length_c   1.000
_cell.angle_alpha   90.00
_cell.angle_beta   90.00
_cell.angle_gamma   90.00
#
_symmetry.space_group_name_H-M   'P 1'
#
loop_
_entity.id
_entity.type
_entity.pdbx_description
1 polymer ?
#
loop_
_entity_poly.entity_id
_entity_poly.type
_entity_poly.pdbx_seq_one_letter_code
_entity_poly.pdbx_strand_id
1 'polypeptide(L)'
;MYFESTNPDAMDLTVRHQSGGHGQSRRSHAHFEARNFICAHIKRDDQVSRRLVQYLAMQTHQILVLVRDAESGKLLITPPEDERWLLREKSGLGRAVRNEWNVIKSIGPQFFEEMDRYREWHFSFHEYYDVYVWDVAAGECFPHLYNLVQNTIIKAHRCRTGVDLYRPAEAILRTLYHDEESHRPREIKPEDRGKVQSIWEGLNSEGTKFVFGEVEEKNRRLLAYQNGESLTDLPQLEHTEPHRNLFYNDTDALEDAVLFPEELSSTGIDPLEIGRIEPIKKWEDEGFSLARFVEGMDLVDSDDEEIDTTMLEEQGLTDGESSEESSIASSEAWDDPDDDDDGDEIDEDPSRDSTMQKLFRVMQKNPDPRRAAAEDPAGMKADFMSFMEREKARIFKEVWHNADLEPHAQVHYKQMLEMVKKSRTFISKKLDVLSHPICQLAIDVIDDLDIARDDAKDLNKAVGLITPFFFPDFLDSKKGQKFKNSLLFNQVERAKYPPTCRSHVSNRYLPTEFFDELDACGKSMKPGEDILDMLPLDWDKTVRPIIAH
;
A
#
# COMPACT_ATOMS: atom_id res chain seq x y z
N MET A 1 27.00 -6.74 -6.96
CA MET A 1 28.30 -6.47 -6.28
C MET A 1 27.98 -5.94 -4.91
N TYR A 2 28.58 -6.49 -3.84
CA TYR A 2 28.15 -6.26 -2.46
C TYR A 2 29.32 -5.83 -1.56
N PHE A 3 29.07 -4.95 -0.60
CA PHE A 3 29.97 -4.55 0.48
C PHE A 3 29.19 -4.68 1.80
N GLU A 4 29.82 -5.20 2.85
CA GLU A 4 29.17 -5.49 4.13
C GLU A 4 30.05 -5.10 5.32
N SER A 5 29.42 -4.78 6.45
CA SER A 5 30.09 -4.34 7.67
C SER A 5 30.53 -5.46 8.62
N THR A 6 30.82 -6.67 8.10
CA THR A 6 31.04 -7.88 8.94
C THR A 6 32.17 -7.78 9.96
N ASN A 7 33.13 -6.87 9.77
CA ASN A 7 34.27 -6.77 10.66
C ASN A 7 34.77 -5.31 10.80
N PRO A 8 34.62 -4.67 11.96
CA PRO A 8 34.02 -5.20 13.20
C PRO A 8 32.47 -5.17 13.20
N ASP A 9 31.85 -6.21 13.76
CA ASP A 9 30.37 -6.32 13.90
C ASP A 9 29.84 -5.24 14.87
N ALA A 10 28.67 -4.68 14.56
CA ALA A 10 27.98 -3.73 15.40
C ALA A 10 27.75 -4.25 16.84
N MET A 11 27.53 -5.55 17.00
CA MET A 11 27.38 -6.19 18.32
C MET A 11 28.63 -6.00 19.19
N ASP A 12 29.81 -6.16 18.61
CA ASP A 12 31.10 -6.02 19.31
C ASP A 12 31.47 -4.55 19.53
N LEU A 13 31.08 -3.68 18.60
CA LEU A 13 31.33 -2.24 18.68
C LEU A 13 30.45 -1.53 19.69
N THR A 14 29.21 -2.00 19.88
CA THR A 14 28.21 -1.29 20.68
C THR A 14 28.51 -1.46 22.17
N VAL A 15 28.89 -0.37 22.82
CA VAL A 15 29.25 -0.35 24.24
C VAL A 15 28.40 0.66 24.98
N ARG A 16 27.73 0.21 26.05
CA ARG A 16 26.96 1.07 26.94
C ARG A 16 27.53 1.01 28.35
N HIS A 17 28.33 2.01 28.72
CA HIS A 17 28.93 2.10 30.05
C HIS A 17 28.31 3.24 30.88
N GLN A 18 27.89 2.94 32.10
CA GLN A 18 27.37 3.94 33.04
C GLN A 18 28.01 3.74 34.42
N SER A 19 28.71 4.76 34.90
CA SER A 19 29.32 4.77 36.23
C SER A 19 28.50 5.60 37.20
N GLY A 20 28.13 5.02 38.34
CA GLY A 20 27.61 5.77 39.49
C GLY A 20 26.26 5.27 40.03
N GLY A 21 26.34 4.42 41.06
CA GLY A 21 25.27 4.11 42.00
C GLY A 21 25.87 4.09 43.42
N HIS A 22 25.42 5.00 44.29
CA HIS A 22 25.79 5.10 45.71
C HIS A 22 27.23 5.55 46.09
N GLY A 23 27.66 6.75 45.67
CA GLY A 23 28.87 7.39 46.21
C GLY A 23 28.96 8.90 45.93
N GLN A 24 29.95 9.60 46.54
CA GLN A 24 30.23 11.04 46.34
C GLN A 24 30.70 11.41 44.92
N SER A 25 30.94 10.43 44.04
CA SER A 25 31.36 10.67 42.66
C SER A 25 30.18 11.05 41.77
N ARG A 26 30.37 12.04 40.88
CA ARG A 26 29.37 12.44 39.88
C ARG A 26 29.15 11.28 38.91
N ARG A 27 27.89 10.91 38.68
CA ARG A 27 27.51 9.90 37.68
C ARG A 27 28.06 10.32 36.31
N SER A 28 28.67 9.38 35.58
CA SER A 28 29.14 9.58 34.21
C SER A 28 28.64 8.46 33.31
N HIS A 29 28.58 8.72 32.02
CA HIS A 29 28.18 7.74 31.02
C HIS A 29 29.04 7.88 29.76
N ALA A 30 29.25 6.77 29.10
CA ALA A 30 29.87 6.66 27.79
C ALA A 30 29.13 5.56 27.02
N HIS A 31 28.39 5.97 25.99
CA HIS A 31 27.68 5.10 25.08
C HIS A 31 28.27 5.27 23.69
N PHE A 32 28.54 4.16 23.03
CA PHE A 32 28.89 4.07 21.63
C PHE A 32 27.95 3.05 21.00
N GLU A 33 27.29 3.43 19.91
CA GLU A 33 26.31 2.59 19.24
C GLU A 33 26.66 2.49 17.76
N ALA A 34 26.61 1.25 17.26
CA ALA A 34 26.84 0.91 15.87
C ALA A 34 25.65 0.11 15.32
N ARG A 35 25.45 0.19 14.01
CA ARG A 35 24.49 -0.63 13.24
C ARG A 35 25.23 -1.34 12.11
N ASN A 36 24.82 -2.57 11.80
CA ASN A 36 25.35 -3.24 10.63
C ASN A 36 24.69 -2.70 9.37
N PHE A 37 25.40 -2.79 8.24
CA PHE A 37 24.89 -2.36 6.95
C PHE A 37 25.40 -3.22 5.80
N ILE A 38 24.62 -3.24 4.72
CA ILE A 38 24.91 -3.88 3.44
C ILE A 38 24.70 -2.85 2.34
N CYS A 39 25.67 -2.73 1.44
CA CYS A 39 25.59 -1.92 0.23
C CYS A 39 25.64 -2.85 -0.99
N ALA A 40 24.68 -2.72 -1.90
CA ALA A 40 24.62 -3.55 -3.10
C ALA A 40 24.22 -2.75 -4.34
N HIS A 41 24.68 -3.23 -5.50
CA HIS A 41 24.13 -2.86 -6.80
C HIS A 41 23.19 -3.96 -7.28
N ILE A 42 21.98 -3.59 -7.65
CA ILE A 42 20.99 -4.50 -8.26
C ILE A 42 20.59 -3.97 -9.64
N LYS A 43 20.17 -4.88 -10.52
CA LYS A 43 19.83 -4.55 -11.90
C LYS A 43 18.62 -3.61 -11.95
N ARG A 44 18.70 -2.56 -12.78
CA ARG A 44 17.57 -1.67 -13.08
C ARG A 44 16.53 -2.40 -13.94
N ASP A 45 15.25 -2.08 -13.77
CA ASP A 45 14.14 -2.58 -14.61
C ASP A 45 13.96 -4.11 -14.62
N ASP A 46 14.39 -4.76 -13.53
CA ASP A 46 14.23 -6.19 -13.35
C ASP A 46 13.12 -6.48 -12.34
N GLN A 47 12.20 -7.39 -12.68
CA GLN A 47 11.08 -7.75 -11.81
C GLN A 47 11.55 -8.24 -10.44
N VAL A 48 12.65 -9.00 -10.37
CA VAL A 48 13.18 -9.48 -9.09
C VAL A 48 13.73 -8.32 -8.27
N SER A 49 14.46 -7.39 -8.90
CA SER A 49 14.96 -6.18 -8.24
C SER A 49 13.83 -5.35 -7.65
N ARG A 50 12.73 -5.17 -8.40
CA ARG A 50 11.55 -4.41 -7.93
C ARG A 50 10.90 -5.07 -6.71
N ARG A 51 10.65 -6.38 -6.78
CA ARG A 51 10.11 -7.14 -5.65
C ARG A 51 11.03 -7.08 -4.43
N LEU A 52 12.34 -7.24 -4.62
CA LEU A 52 13.33 -7.15 -3.55
C LEU A 52 13.27 -5.79 -2.85
N VAL A 53 13.31 -4.69 -3.62
CA VAL A 53 13.27 -3.34 -3.05
C VAL A 53 11.97 -3.11 -2.27
N GLN A 54 10.83 -3.51 -2.84
CA GLN A 54 9.53 -3.35 -2.18
C GLN A 54 9.44 -4.18 -0.89
N TYR A 55 9.83 -5.45 -0.92
CA TYR A 55 9.82 -6.29 0.28
C TYR A 55 10.75 -5.75 1.37
N LEU A 56 11.95 -5.30 1.02
CA LEU A 56 12.86 -4.67 1.97
C LEU A 56 12.24 -3.39 2.56
N ALA A 57 11.59 -2.57 1.74
CA ALA A 57 10.94 -1.33 2.18
C ALA A 57 9.75 -1.58 3.11
N MET A 58 9.11 -2.74 3.04
CA MET A 58 8.06 -3.13 3.97
C MET A 58 8.55 -3.62 5.33
N GLN A 59 9.82 -4.05 5.44
CA GLN A 59 10.41 -4.54 6.68
C GLN A 59 10.92 -3.39 7.58
N THR A 60 10.19 -2.28 7.64
CA THR A 60 10.59 -1.06 8.37
C THR A 60 10.82 -1.25 9.88
N HIS A 61 10.26 -2.30 10.45
CA HIS A 61 10.42 -2.65 11.86
C HIS A 61 11.75 -3.37 12.17
N GLN A 62 12.42 -3.95 11.15
CA GLN A 62 13.68 -4.67 11.31
C GLN A 62 14.84 -3.91 10.66
N ILE A 63 14.60 -3.34 9.47
CA ILE A 63 15.63 -2.69 8.66
C ILE A 63 15.20 -1.32 8.15
N LEU A 64 16.22 -0.52 7.86
CA LEU A 64 16.13 0.73 7.15
C LEU A 64 16.75 0.54 5.77
N VAL A 65 16.10 1.13 4.76
CA VAL A 65 16.46 0.94 3.36
C VAL A 65 16.54 2.29 2.68
N LEU A 66 17.62 2.54 1.95
CA LEU A 66 17.76 3.65 1.04
C LEU A 66 18.05 3.12 -0.36
N VAL A 67 17.24 3.53 -1.34
CA VAL A 67 17.42 3.14 -2.74
C VAL A 67 17.63 4.39 -3.58
N ARG A 68 18.70 4.38 -4.36
CA ARG A 68 19.03 5.43 -5.32
C ARG A 68 19.10 4.85 -6.72
N ASP A 69 18.44 5.52 -7.66
CA ASP A 69 18.57 5.22 -9.08
C ASP A 69 19.88 5.83 -9.61
N ALA A 70 20.79 5.00 -10.11
CA ALA A 70 22.08 5.48 -10.60
C ALA A 70 21.94 6.21 -11.94
N GLU A 71 20.90 5.94 -12.72
CA GLU A 71 20.65 6.58 -14.01
C GLU A 71 20.12 8.01 -13.82
N SER A 72 19.03 8.18 -13.05
CA SER A 72 18.45 9.51 -12.79
C SER A 72 19.11 10.27 -11.64
N GLY A 73 19.87 9.57 -10.79
CA GLY A 73 20.44 10.12 -9.56
C GLY A 73 19.41 10.36 -8.44
N LYS A 74 18.12 10.07 -8.66
CA LYS A 74 17.04 10.28 -7.70
C LYS A 74 17.07 9.23 -6.59
N LEU A 75 16.67 9.65 -5.39
CA LEU A 75 16.38 8.73 -4.30
C LEU A 75 14.94 8.23 -4.46
N LEU A 76 14.78 6.92 -4.58
CA LEU A 76 13.48 6.27 -4.73
C LEU A 76 12.85 5.98 -3.38
N ILE A 77 13.66 5.50 -2.43
CA ILE A 77 13.24 5.21 -1.06
C ILE A 77 14.21 5.87 -0.11
N THR A 78 13.67 6.63 0.84
CA THR A 78 14.47 7.32 1.84
C THR A 78 13.88 7.14 3.23
N PRO A 79 14.66 6.63 4.21
CA PRO A 79 14.22 6.58 5.59
C PRO A 79 14.30 7.99 6.23
N PRO A 80 13.65 8.18 7.39
CA PRO A 80 13.73 9.42 8.17
C PRO A 80 15.17 9.86 8.41
N GLU A 81 15.45 11.16 8.29
CA GLU A 81 16.82 11.69 8.33
C GLU A 81 17.53 11.43 9.67
N ASP A 82 16.77 11.44 10.76
CA ASP A 82 17.22 11.18 12.12
C ASP A 82 17.62 9.71 12.34
N GLU A 83 17.18 8.79 11.47
CA GLU A 83 17.49 7.36 11.55
C GLU A 83 18.59 6.91 10.57
N ARG A 84 19.17 7.82 9.79
CA ARG A 84 20.24 7.51 8.81
C ARG A 84 21.63 7.27 9.42
N TRP A 85 21.76 7.40 10.74
CA TRP A 85 23.03 7.19 11.42
C TRP A 85 23.43 5.70 11.43
N LEU A 86 24.74 5.45 11.30
CA LEU A 86 25.37 4.13 11.43
C LEU A 86 26.23 4.03 12.67
N LEU A 87 26.93 5.11 13.01
CA LEU A 87 27.78 5.21 14.21
C LEU A 87 27.40 6.48 14.97
N ARG A 88 27.12 6.34 16.26
CA ARG A 88 26.88 7.48 17.15
C ARG A 88 27.50 7.26 18.51
N GLU A 89 27.92 8.35 19.12
CA GLU A 89 28.46 8.34 20.47
C GLU A 89 27.75 9.35 21.36
N LYS A 90 27.82 9.08 22.66
CA LYS A 90 27.24 9.93 23.69
C LYS A 90 28.00 9.76 24.98
N SER A 91 28.66 10.82 25.41
CA SER A 91 29.42 10.83 26.65
C SER A 91 29.11 12.06 27.48
N GLY A 92 29.27 11.97 28.80
CA GLY A 92 29.19 13.12 29.68
C GLY A 92 28.91 12.83 31.14
N LEU A 93 28.79 13.91 31.91
CA LEU A 93 28.45 13.89 33.33
C LEU A 93 26.94 14.00 33.51
N GLY A 94 26.38 13.26 34.47
CA GLY A 94 24.95 13.23 34.76
C GLY A 94 24.22 12.06 34.12
N ARG A 95 22.90 12.23 33.91
CA ARG A 95 22.04 11.18 33.35
C ARG A 95 22.18 11.15 31.83
N ALA A 96 22.46 9.97 31.27
CA ALA A 96 22.58 9.77 29.84
C ALA A 96 21.39 10.36 29.07
N VAL A 97 20.16 10.14 29.52
CA VAL A 97 18.93 10.62 28.85
C VAL A 97 18.94 12.12 28.48
N ARG A 98 19.67 12.97 29.23
CA ARG A 98 19.69 14.42 28.99
C ARG A 98 20.72 14.90 27.96
N ASN A 99 21.68 14.06 27.58
CA ASN A 99 22.69 14.44 26.59
C ASN A 99 22.18 14.11 25.17
N GLU A 100 22.60 14.90 24.19
CA GLU A 100 22.32 14.64 22.78
C GLU A 100 23.29 13.59 22.22
N TRP A 101 22.90 12.92 21.14
CA TRP A 101 23.78 11.99 20.42
C TRP A 101 24.67 12.77 19.45
N ASN A 102 25.96 12.43 19.43
CA ASN A 102 26.89 12.88 18.39
C ASN A 102 26.94 11.81 17.30
N VAL A 103 26.40 12.10 16.11
CA VAL A 103 26.43 11.18 14.97
C VAL A 103 27.80 11.27 14.30
N ILE A 104 28.54 10.16 14.33
CA ILE A 104 29.89 10.06 13.76
C ILE A 104 29.80 9.72 12.26
N LYS A 105 28.91 8.79 11.91
CA LYS A 105 28.73 8.31 10.54
C LYS A 105 27.25 8.16 10.21
N SER A 106 26.85 8.63 9.04
CA SER A 106 25.48 8.63 8.55
C SER A 106 25.45 8.33 7.06
N ILE A 107 24.39 7.67 6.60
CA ILE A 107 24.17 7.37 5.19
C ILE A 107 23.63 8.61 4.48
N GLY A 108 24.39 9.08 3.51
CA GLY A 108 24.09 10.26 2.71
C GLY A 108 25.19 10.52 1.67
N PRO A 109 25.24 11.72 1.06
CA PRO A 109 26.16 12.02 -0.04
C PRO A 109 27.63 11.69 0.24
N GLN A 110 28.13 12.06 1.42
CA GLN A 110 29.52 11.79 1.82
C GLN A 110 29.80 10.29 1.93
N PHE A 111 28.82 9.52 2.43
CA PHE A 111 28.92 8.08 2.54
C PHE A 111 28.90 7.41 1.16
N PHE A 112 28.09 7.91 0.22
CA PHE A 112 28.07 7.38 -1.15
C PHE A 112 29.44 7.51 -1.82
N GLU A 113 30.09 8.68 -1.70
CA GLU A 113 31.45 8.87 -2.21
C GLU A 113 32.48 7.98 -1.49
N GLU A 114 32.34 7.81 -0.18
CA GLU A 114 33.21 6.94 0.61
C GLU A 114 33.09 5.48 0.12
N MET A 115 31.87 4.98 -0.04
CA MET A 115 31.62 3.62 -0.52
C MET A 115 32.11 3.44 -1.96
N ASP A 116 31.94 4.43 -2.82
CA ASP A 116 32.45 4.38 -4.19
C ASP A 116 33.99 4.27 -4.24
N ARG A 117 34.70 4.94 -3.32
CA ARG A 117 36.16 4.80 -3.18
C ARG A 117 36.62 3.44 -2.65
N TYR A 118 35.82 2.80 -1.80
CA TYR A 118 36.16 1.49 -1.24
C TYR A 118 35.91 0.33 -2.22
N ARG A 119 35.12 0.55 -3.27
CA ARG A 119 34.87 -0.48 -4.29
C ARG A 119 36.09 -0.65 -5.17
N GLU A 120 36.53 -1.90 -5.31
CA GLU A 120 37.64 -2.25 -6.22
C GLU A 120 37.27 -2.15 -7.70
N TRP A 121 35.97 -2.24 -8.01
CA TRP A 121 35.44 -2.31 -9.37
C TRP A 121 34.25 -1.37 -9.53
N HIS A 122 34.26 -0.58 -10.61
CA HIS A 122 33.21 0.36 -10.95
C HIS A 122 32.53 -0.07 -12.24
N PHE A 123 31.20 0.07 -12.30
CA PHE A 123 30.47 -0.15 -13.55
C PHE A 123 30.68 1.02 -14.50
N SER A 124 30.85 0.72 -15.80
CA SER A 124 30.95 1.72 -16.86
C SER A 124 29.58 2.16 -17.41
N PHE A 125 28.49 1.68 -16.80
CA PHE A 125 27.11 1.95 -17.20
C PHE A 125 26.30 2.31 -15.95
N HIS A 126 25.16 2.98 -16.11
CA HIS A 126 24.32 3.48 -15.00
C HIS A 126 22.98 2.76 -14.83
N GLU A 127 22.77 1.65 -15.54
CA GLU A 127 21.55 0.81 -15.46
C GLU A 127 21.52 -0.08 -14.22
N TYR A 128 21.59 0.52 -13.03
CA TYR A 128 21.47 -0.19 -11.75
C TYR A 128 20.86 0.69 -10.65
N TYR A 129 20.32 0.04 -9.61
CA TYR A 129 19.98 0.69 -8.35
C TYR A 129 21.10 0.50 -7.33
N ASP A 130 21.44 1.58 -6.64
CA ASP A 130 22.22 1.60 -5.41
C ASP A 130 21.28 1.30 -4.24
N VAL A 131 21.48 0.16 -3.57
CA VAL A 131 20.67 -0.24 -2.42
C VAL A 131 21.53 -0.29 -1.17
N TYR A 132 21.11 0.44 -0.14
CA TYR A 132 21.73 0.49 1.17
C TYR A 132 20.72 -0.02 2.19
N VAL A 133 21.10 -1.03 2.96
CA VAL A 133 20.26 -1.64 4.00
C VAL A 133 21.02 -1.66 5.30
N TRP A 134 20.39 -1.30 6.42
CA TRP A 134 21.02 -1.35 7.74
C TRP A 134 19.99 -1.64 8.84
N ASP A 135 20.48 -2.07 10.01
CA ASP A 135 19.63 -2.43 11.14
C ASP A 135 18.88 -1.21 11.71
N VAL A 136 17.63 -1.44 12.15
CA VAL A 136 16.90 -0.46 12.98
C VAL A 136 17.49 -0.38 14.38
N ALA A 137 17.87 -1.51 14.99
CA ALA A 137 18.42 -1.54 16.34
C ALA A 137 19.95 -1.44 16.35
N ALA A 138 20.51 -0.83 17.39
CA ALA A 138 21.95 -0.76 17.59
C ALA A 138 22.48 -2.05 18.24
N GLY A 139 23.62 -2.54 17.80
CA GLY A 139 24.29 -3.70 18.41
C GLY A 139 23.67 -5.05 18.07
N GLU A 140 22.86 -5.13 17.02
CA GLU A 140 22.44 -6.40 16.43
C GLU A 140 23.63 -7.13 15.82
N CYS A 141 23.55 -8.46 15.71
CA CYS A 141 24.59 -9.26 15.07
C CYS A 141 24.43 -9.25 13.55
N PHE A 142 25.55 -9.19 12.81
CA PHE A 142 25.52 -9.13 11.35
C PHE A 142 24.76 -10.28 10.68
N PRO A 143 24.84 -11.55 11.16
CA PRO A 143 24.09 -12.65 10.58
C PRO A 143 22.57 -12.42 10.55
N HIS A 144 22.02 -11.62 11.47
CA HIS A 144 20.60 -11.28 11.47
C HIS A 144 20.23 -10.49 10.19
N LEU A 145 20.94 -9.38 9.94
CA LEU A 145 20.76 -8.56 8.75
C LEU A 145 20.98 -9.35 7.46
N TYR A 146 22.05 -10.16 7.43
CA TYR A 146 22.40 -10.98 6.28
C TYR A 146 21.30 -11.99 5.94
N ASN A 147 20.82 -12.75 6.94
CA ASN A 147 19.79 -13.75 6.75
C ASN A 147 18.46 -13.11 6.34
N LEU A 148 18.12 -11.94 6.88
CA LEU A 148 16.91 -11.21 6.49
C LEU A 148 16.95 -10.82 5.00
N VAL A 149 18.06 -10.21 4.55
CA VAL A 149 18.23 -9.84 3.15
C VAL A 149 18.24 -11.09 2.26
N GLN A 150 18.92 -12.16 2.67
CA GLN A 150 18.94 -13.43 1.94
C GLN A 150 17.54 -14.04 1.78
N ASN A 151 16.77 -14.13 2.87
CA ASN A 151 15.40 -14.65 2.83
C ASN A 151 14.50 -13.79 1.91
N THR A 152 14.69 -12.48 1.95
CA THR A 152 13.95 -11.55 1.08
C THR A 152 14.30 -11.77 -0.40
N ILE A 153 15.57 -12.02 -0.72
CA ILE A 153 16.01 -12.35 -2.08
C ILE A 153 15.39 -13.66 -2.57
N ILE A 154 15.35 -14.70 -1.72
CA ILE A 154 14.74 -16.00 -2.04
C ILE A 154 13.25 -15.80 -2.42
N LYS A 155 12.54 -14.98 -1.64
CA LYS A 155 11.14 -14.63 -1.92
C LYS A 155 10.98 -13.77 -3.17
N ALA A 156 11.84 -12.79 -3.39
CA ALA A 156 11.79 -11.94 -4.60
C ALA A 156 12.00 -12.75 -5.89
N HIS A 157 12.77 -13.84 -5.82
CA HIS A 157 12.92 -14.82 -6.89
C HIS A 157 11.74 -15.80 -7.02
N ARG A 158 10.77 -15.76 -6.10
CA ARG A 158 9.63 -16.67 -5.99
C ARG A 158 10.06 -18.14 -5.90
N CYS A 159 11.17 -18.40 -5.21
CA CYS A 159 11.65 -19.77 -5.01
C CYS A 159 10.68 -20.51 -4.09
N ARG A 160 10.10 -21.61 -4.57
CA ARG A 160 9.21 -22.49 -3.77
C ARG A 160 9.97 -23.68 -3.18
N THR A 161 11.08 -24.05 -3.82
CA THR A 161 11.91 -25.20 -3.47
C THR A 161 13.39 -24.85 -3.51
N GLY A 162 14.24 -25.67 -2.89
CA GLY A 162 15.70 -25.50 -2.92
C GLY A 162 16.30 -25.54 -4.35
N VAL A 163 15.67 -26.28 -5.27
CA VAL A 163 16.09 -26.34 -6.68
C VAL A 163 15.93 -24.98 -7.35
N ASP A 164 14.89 -24.23 -7.00
CA ASP A 164 14.59 -22.95 -7.63
C ASP A 164 15.68 -21.90 -7.39
N LEU A 165 16.48 -22.04 -6.33
CA LEU A 165 17.63 -21.18 -6.05
C LEU A 165 18.67 -21.21 -7.18
N TYR A 166 18.73 -22.31 -7.93
CA TYR A 166 19.67 -22.50 -9.03
C TYR A 166 19.09 -22.12 -10.39
N ARG A 167 17.80 -21.78 -10.46
CA ARG A 167 17.11 -21.44 -11.71
C ARG A 167 17.77 -20.26 -12.46
N PRO A 168 18.25 -19.18 -11.81
CA PRO A 168 18.98 -18.13 -12.52
C PRO A 168 20.24 -18.63 -13.26
N ALA A 169 20.84 -19.71 -12.77
CA ALA A 169 22.03 -20.33 -13.36
C ALA A 169 21.70 -21.53 -14.28
N GLU A 170 20.42 -21.84 -14.52
CA GLU A 170 19.98 -23.01 -15.28
C GLU A 170 20.69 -23.14 -16.64
N ALA A 171 20.77 -22.03 -17.40
CA ALA A 171 21.38 -22.01 -18.72
C ALA A 171 22.84 -22.47 -18.71
N ILE A 172 23.56 -22.21 -17.62
CA ILE A 172 24.96 -22.62 -17.42
C ILE A 172 25.00 -24.04 -16.87
N LEU A 173 24.15 -24.38 -15.89
CA LEU A 173 24.16 -25.71 -15.26
C LEU A 173 23.76 -26.83 -16.22
N ARG A 174 23.01 -26.52 -17.28
CA ARG A 174 22.70 -27.46 -18.37
C ARG A 174 23.90 -27.77 -19.27
N THR A 175 24.91 -26.90 -19.33
CA THR A 175 26.10 -27.12 -20.16
C THR A 175 27.23 -27.84 -19.42
N LEU A 176 27.08 -28.05 -18.11
CA LEU A 176 28.09 -28.66 -17.26
C LEU A 176 27.66 -30.04 -16.77
N TYR A 177 28.61 -30.93 -16.53
CA TYR A 177 28.43 -32.22 -15.84
C TYR A 177 29.56 -32.47 -14.82
N HIS A 178 29.32 -33.33 -13.83
CA HIS A 178 30.37 -33.79 -12.91
C HIS A 178 31.07 -35.01 -13.48
N ASP A 179 32.39 -34.92 -13.62
CA ASP A 179 33.24 -36.04 -14.03
C ASP A 179 33.34 -37.10 -12.91
N GLU A 180 33.10 -38.38 -13.21
CA GLU A 180 33.01 -39.44 -12.20
C GLU A 180 34.34 -39.69 -11.47
N GLU A 181 35.48 -39.53 -12.14
CA GLU A 181 36.81 -39.74 -11.52
C GLU A 181 37.30 -38.54 -10.72
N SER A 182 37.07 -37.32 -11.23
CA SER A 182 37.66 -36.11 -10.63
C SER A 182 36.68 -35.28 -9.80
N HIS A 183 35.37 -35.56 -9.90
CA HIS A 183 34.25 -34.78 -9.35
C HIS A 183 34.23 -33.30 -9.75
N ARG A 184 35.10 -32.87 -10.68
CA ARG A 184 35.17 -31.49 -11.14
C ARG A 184 34.10 -31.22 -12.19
N PRO A 185 33.52 -30.01 -12.22
CA PRO A 185 32.60 -29.62 -13.28
C PRO A 185 33.36 -29.50 -14.61
N ARG A 186 32.84 -30.15 -15.65
CA ARG A 186 33.33 -30.07 -17.04
C ARG A 186 32.20 -29.69 -18.00
N GLU A 187 32.56 -29.06 -19.11
CA GLU A 187 31.61 -28.71 -20.17
C GLU A 187 31.21 -29.95 -20.99
N ILE A 188 29.91 -30.06 -21.30
CA ILE A 188 29.35 -31.13 -22.14
C ILE A 188 29.72 -30.85 -23.59
N LYS A 189 30.63 -31.67 -24.13
CA LYS A 189 30.98 -31.60 -25.54
C LYS A 189 29.83 -32.09 -26.43
N PRO A 190 29.74 -31.64 -27.70
CA PRO A 190 28.68 -32.07 -28.62
C PRO A 190 28.55 -33.58 -28.78
N GLU A 191 29.65 -34.32 -28.66
CA GLU A 191 29.76 -35.79 -28.76
C GLU A 191 29.25 -36.55 -27.53
N ASP A 192 29.13 -35.85 -26.40
CA ASP A 192 28.71 -36.39 -25.10
C ASP A 192 27.27 -35.99 -24.75
N ARG A 193 26.63 -35.16 -25.58
CA ARG A 193 25.22 -34.77 -25.41
C ARG A 193 24.31 -36.00 -25.40
N GLY A 194 23.56 -36.18 -24.31
CA GLY A 194 22.66 -37.32 -24.10
C GLY A 194 23.32 -38.59 -23.54
N LYS A 195 24.64 -38.58 -23.32
CA LYS A 195 25.37 -39.69 -22.65
C LYS A 195 25.71 -39.37 -21.19
N VAL A 196 25.94 -38.09 -20.89
CA VAL A 196 26.24 -37.60 -19.54
C VAL A 196 25.06 -36.80 -18.99
N GLN A 197 24.79 -36.97 -17.70
CA GLN A 197 23.77 -36.20 -17.00
C GLN A 197 24.31 -34.82 -16.68
N SER A 198 23.58 -33.78 -17.05
CA SER A 198 23.98 -32.41 -16.69
C SER A 198 23.83 -32.16 -15.18
N ILE A 199 24.56 -31.18 -14.64
CA ILE A 199 24.42 -30.78 -13.24
C ILE A 199 22.97 -30.37 -12.95
N TRP A 200 22.32 -29.68 -13.88
CA TRP A 200 20.90 -29.32 -13.76
C TRP A 200 19.97 -30.54 -13.63
N GLU A 201 20.17 -31.56 -14.47
CA GLU A 201 19.39 -32.80 -14.40
C GLU A 201 19.69 -33.59 -13.13
N GLY A 202 20.92 -33.53 -12.62
CA GLY A 202 21.29 -34.11 -11.32
C GLY A 202 20.54 -33.43 -10.16
N LEU A 203 20.48 -32.10 -10.17
CA LEU A 203 19.76 -31.31 -9.15
C LEU A 203 18.26 -31.61 -9.13
N ASN A 204 17.66 -31.91 -10.29
CA ASN A 204 16.24 -32.25 -10.42
C ASN A 204 15.93 -33.75 -10.28
N SER A 205 16.93 -34.58 -9.97
CA SER A 205 16.72 -36.03 -9.80
C SER A 205 16.03 -36.34 -8.46
N GLU A 206 15.22 -37.40 -8.42
CA GLU A 206 14.48 -37.84 -7.21
C GLU A 206 15.40 -38.19 -6.02
N GLY A 207 16.69 -38.44 -6.28
CA GLY A 207 17.69 -38.74 -5.26
C GLY A 207 18.29 -37.49 -4.58
N THR A 208 18.11 -36.29 -5.14
CA THR A 208 18.70 -35.06 -4.60
C THR A 208 17.83 -34.49 -3.48
N LYS A 209 18.43 -34.28 -2.30
CA LYS A 209 17.76 -33.66 -1.14
C LYS A 209 18.47 -32.39 -0.72
N PHE A 210 17.70 -31.33 -0.52
CA PHE A 210 18.18 -30.08 0.05
C PHE A 210 18.07 -30.13 1.57
N VAL A 211 19.12 -29.69 2.26
CA VAL A 211 19.18 -29.68 3.72
C VAL A 211 19.45 -28.26 4.21
N PHE A 212 18.54 -27.78 5.04
CA PHE A 212 18.63 -26.50 5.76
C PHE A 212 19.01 -26.80 7.22
N GLY A 213 19.71 -25.89 7.87
CA GLY A 213 20.24 -26.11 9.22
C GLY A 213 21.47 -25.26 9.50
N GLU A 214 21.86 -25.21 10.77
CA GLU A 214 22.98 -24.40 11.25
C GLU A 214 24.32 -24.87 10.65
N VAL A 215 25.22 -23.90 10.41
CA VAL A 215 26.53 -24.14 9.77
C VAL A 215 27.39 -25.09 10.60
N GLU A 216 27.34 -25.02 11.92
CA GLU A 216 28.09 -25.91 12.81
C GLU A 216 27.63 -27.37 12.73
N GLU A 217 26.34 -27.60 12.55
CA GLU A 217 25.75 -28.93 12.44
C GLU A 217 26.03 -29.53 11.05
N LYS A 218 25.99 -28.70 10.00
CA LYS A 218 26.41 -29.07 8.64
C LYS A 218 27.88 -29.47 8.57
N ASN A 219 28.76 -28.70 9.22
CA ASN A 219 30.20 -29.01 9.28
C ASN A 219 30.47 -30.33 10.02
N ARG A 220 29.75 -30.61 11.10
CA ARG A 220 29.81 -31.91 11.81
C ARG A 220 29.44 -33.09 10.91
N ARG A 221 28.39 -32.94 10.10
CA ARG A 221 27.94 -33.98 9.15
C ARG A 221 28.88 -34.16 7.96
N LEU A 222 29.42 -33.08 7.39
CA LEU A 222 30.43 -33.14 6.34
C LEU A 222 31.68 -33.90 6.81
N LEU A 223 32.13 -33.64 8.03
CA LEU A 223 33.24 -34.36 8.65
C LEU A 223 32.90 -35.86 8.86
N ALA A 224 31.70 -36.19 9.33
CA ALA A 224 31.26 -37.58 9.48
C ALA A 224 31.20 -38.34 8.15
N TYR A 225 30.68 -37.71 7.09
CA TYR A 225 30.66 -38.28 5.73
C TYR A 225 32.07 -38.50 5.17
N GLN A 226 32.97 -37.53 5.36
CA GLN A 226 34.38 -37.66 4.95
C GLN A 226 35.12 -38.74 5.74
N ASN A 227 34.71 -39.00 6.98
CA ASN A 227 35.29 -40.04 7.83
C ASN A 227 34.68 -41.44 7.60
N GLY A 228 33.74 -41.57 6.67
CA GLY A 228 33.10 -42.85 6.35
C GLY A 228 32.13 -43.35 7.43
N GLU A 229 31.68 -42.46 8.33
CA GLU A 229 30.67 -42.79 9.32
C GLU A 229 29.29 -42.88 8.66
N SER A 230 28.49 -43.87 9.07
CA SER A 230 27.14 -44.04 8.53
C SER A 230 26.26 -42.88 8.97
N LEU A 231 25.69 -42.16 8.00
CA LEU A 231 24.76 -41.03 8.26
C LEU A 231 23.53 -41.43 9.10
N THR A 232 23.26 -42.73 9.23
CA THR A 232 22.18 -43.31 10.04
C THR A 232 22.42 -43.22 11.54
N ASP A 233 23.67 -43.11 11.97
CA ASP A 233 24.05 -43.13 13.40
C ASP A 233 24.18 -41.71 13.99
N LEU A 234 24.06 -40.68 13.14
CA LEU A 234 23.98 -39.29 13.56
C LEU A 234 22.54 -38.95 13.95
N PRO A 235 22.32 -38.10 14.98
CA PRO A 235 20.99 -37.61 15.31
C PRO A 235 20.27 -37.14 14.04
N GLN A 236 19.01 -37.57 13.89
CA GLN A 236 18.15 -37.01 12.84
C GLN A 236 18.14 -35.50 13.05
N LEU A 237 18.42 -34.74 12.00
CA LEU A 237 18.23 -33.29 12.03
C LEU A 237 16.75 -33.08 12.41
N GLU A 238 16.50 -32.58 13.62
CA GLU A 238 15.14 -32.29 14.09
C GLU A 238 14.47 -31.23 13.19
N HIS A 239 15.26 -30.49 12.41
CA HIS A 239 14.82 -29.47 11.45
C HIS A 239 15.41 -29.73 10.06
N THR A 240 14.97 -30.79 9.38
CA THR A 240 15.32 -31.01 7.95
C THR A 240 14.48 -30.17 7.01
N GLU A 241 13.31 -29.70 7.46
CA GLU A 241 12.46 -28.82 6.69
C GLU A 241 12.95 -27.38 6.81
N PRO A 242 12.96 -26.61 5.69
CA PRO A 242 13.27 -25.20 5.75
C PRO A 242 12.30 -24.50 6.71
N HIS A 243 12.76 -23.43 7.36
CA HIS A 243 11.88 -22.57 8.15
C HIS A 243 10.64 -22.24 7.31
N ARG A 244 9.45 -22.34 7.90
CA ARG A 244 8.16 -22.33 7.20
C ARG A 244 7.94 -21.15 6.25
N ASN A 245 8.60 -20.03 6.55
CA ASN A 245 8.52 -18.75 5.85
C ASN A 245 9.76 -18.43 5.00
N LEU A 246 10.69 -19.36 4.82
CA LEU A 246 11.90 -19.16 4.02
C LEU A 246 11.58 -19.08 2.52
N PHE A 247 10.74 -20.00 2.04
CA PHE A 247 10.36 -20.09 0.63
C PHE A 247 9.05 -19.34 0.35
N TYR A 248 8.91 -18.96 -0.90
CA TYR A 248 7.71 -18.31 -1.42
C TYR A 248 6.52 -19.26 -1.33
N ASN A 249 5.44 -18.81 -0.72
CA ASN A 249 4.23 -19.59 -0.53
C ASN A 249 3.00 -18.92 -1.16
N ASP A 250 1.83 -19.56 -1.03
CA ASP A 250 0.60 -19.02 -1.63
C ASP A 250 0.13 -17.72 -0.95
N THR A 251 0.55 -17.46 0.30
CA THR A 251 0.31 -16.18 0.98
C THR A 251 1.10 -15.06 0.32
N ASP A 252 2.40 -15.29 0.08
CA ASP A 252 3.26 -14.33 -0.61
C ASP A 252 2.75 -14.09 -2.05
N ALA A 253 2.10 -15.07 -2.68
CA ALA A 253 1.46 -14.92 -4.00
C ALA A 253 0.22 -14.00 -4.00
N LEU A 254 -0.58 -14.03 -2.94
CA LEU A 254 -1.71 -13.11 -2.79
C LEU A 254 -1.23 -11.68 -2.53
N GLU A 255 -0.17 -11.54 -1.73
CA GLU A 255 0.49 -10.25 -1.47
C GLU A 255 1.09 -9.66 -2.74
N ASP A 256 1.75 -10.48 -3.57
CA ASP A 256 2.28 -10.06 -4.86
C ASP A 256 1.20 -9.60 -5.84
N ALA A 257 0.02 -10.22 -5.83
CA ALA A 257 -1.09 -9.80 -6.69
C ALA A 257 -1.57 -8.38 -6.36
N VAL A 258 -1.35 -7.94 -5.12
CA VAL A 258 -1.69 -6.60 -4.61
C VAL A 258 -0.54 -5.62 -4.84
N LEU A 259 0.70 -6.04 -4.56
CA LEU A 259 1.88 -5.18 -4.67
C LEU A 259 2.33 -4.98 -6.12
N PHE A 260 2.11 -5.96 -6.99
CA PHE A 260 2.57 -5.95 -8.37
C PHE A 260 1.45 -6.33 -9.36
N PRO A 261 0.28 -5.66 -9.33
CA PRO A 261 -0.82 -5.95 -10.24
C PRO A 261 -0.40 -5.82 -11.71
N GLU A 262 0.58 -4.96 -11.97
CA GLU A 262 1.10 -4.69 -13.30
C GLU A 262 1.98 -5.82 -13.87
N GLU A 263 2.57 -6.67 -13.01
CA GLU A 263 3.24 -7.90 -13.45
C GLU A 263 2.24 -8.91 -14.04
N LEU A 264 0.96 -8.81 -13.66
CA LEU A 264 -0.13 -9.63 -14.20
C LEU A 264 -0.69 -9.05 -15.53
N SER A 265 -0.63 -7.74 -15.74
CA SER A 265 -1.18 -7.06 -16.93
C SER A 265 -0.19 -6.88 -18.08
N SER A 266 1.09 -7.28 -17.92
CA SER A 266 2.15 -7.17 -18.95
C SER A 266 2.34 -5.74 -19.51
N THR A 267 1.95 -4.73 -18.74
CA THR A 267 2.19 -3.31 -19.05
C THR A 267 3.60 -2.93 -18.58
N GLY A 268 4.36 -2.25 -19.44
CA GLY A 268 5.65 -1.65 -19.06
C GLY A 268 5.45 -0.58 -17.99
N ILE A 269 6.39 -0.49 -17.05
CA ILE A 269 6.25 0.26 -15.79
C ILE A 269 7.37 1.29 -15.75
N ASP A 270 7.08 2.47 -15.20
CA ASP A 270 8.12 3.48 -15.00
C ASP A 270 9.10 3.00 -13.91
N PRO A 271 10.41 2.90 -14.21
CA PRO A 271 11.47 2.57 -13.26
C PRO A 271 11.50 3.46 -12.00
N LEU A 272 10.89 4.64 -12.05
CA LEU A 272 10.84 5.61 -10.96
C LEU A 272 9.69 5.39 -9.96
N GLU A 273 8.73 4.50 -10.27
CA GLU A 273 7.58 4.21 -9.40
C GLU A 273 7.85 3.11 -8.36
N ILE A 274 9.08 2.56 -8.33
CA ILE A 274 9.47 1.54 -7.36
C ILE A 274 9.40 2.09 -5.93
N GLY A 275 8.69 1.38 -5.04
CA GLY A 275 8.47 1.81 -3.66
C GLY A 275 7.28 2.77 -3.47
N ARG A 276 6.65 3.24 -4.55
CA ARG A 276 5.60 4.29 -4.56
C ARG A 276 4.20 3.76 -4.89
N ILE A 277 3.89 2.54 -4.44
CA ILE A 277 2.63 1.87 -4.82
C ILE A 277 1.42 2.45 -4.06
N GLU A 278 1.63 3.13 -2.93
CA GLU A 278 0.54 3.68 -2.11
C GLU A 278 0.21 5.13 -2.52
N PRO A 279 -1.05 5.46 -2.86
CA PRO A 279 -1.53 6.81 -3.12
C PRO A 279 -1.19 7.80 -2.00
N ILE A 280 -1.12 7.34 -0.74
CA ILE A 280 -0.69 8.13 0.41
C ILE A 280 0.78 8.53 0.29
N LYS A 281 1.69 7.57 0.04
CA LYS A 281 3.13 7.87 -0.12
C LYS A 281 3.39 8.81 -1.29
N LYS A 282 2.68 8.59 -2.41
CA LYS A 282 2.75 9.50 -3.56
C LYS A 282 2.34 10.93 -3.18
N TRP A 283 1.29 11.08 -2.37
CA TRP A 283 0.87 12.38 -1.85
C TRP A 283 1.83 12.98 -0.82
N GLU A 284 2.43 12.17 0.06
CA GLU A 284 3.45 12.61 1.02
C GLU A 284 4.72 13.13 0.32
N ASP A 285 5.13 12.46 -0.76
CA ASP A 285 6.35 12.79 -1.51
C ASP A 285 6.15 13.90 -2.55
N GLU A 286 5.06 13.86 -3.32
CA GLU A 286 4.79 14.78 -4.45
C GLU A 286 3.91 15.97 -4.05
N GLY A 287 3.18 15.87 -2.94
CA GLY A 287 2.29 16.91 -2.44
C GLY A 287 0.95 17.00 -3.16
N PHE A 288 0.31 18.17 -3.06
CA PHE A 288 -1.01 18.46 -3.65
C PHE A 288 -0.89 19.27 -4.95
N SER A 289 -1.92 19.21 -5.80
CA SER A 289 -1.97 20.01 -7.02
C SER A 289 -2.48 21.43 -6.75
N LEU A 290 -1.61 22.43 -6.90
CA LEU A 290 -1.98 23.84 -6.80
C LEU A 290 -2.98 24.26 -7.89
N ALA A 291 -2.90 23.66 -9.08
CA ALA A 291 -3.85 23.92 -10.16
C ALA A 291 -5.29 23.57 -9.75
N ARG A 292 -5.49 22.44 -9.05
CA ARG A 292 -6.82 22.04 -8.55
C ARG A 292 -7.38 23.00 -7.51
N PHE A 293 -6.51 23.52 -6.64
CA PHE A 293 -6.89 24.55 -5.67
C PHE A 293 -7.32 25.85 -6.38
N VAL A 294 -6.58 26.28 -7.39
CA VAL A 294 -6.85 27.52 -8.15
C VAL A 294 -8.10 27.40 -9.02
N GLU A 295 -8.30 26.25 -9.68
CA GLU A 295 -9.45 26.00 -10.55
C GLU A 295 -10.72 25.64 -9.75
N GLY A 296 -10.60 25.39 -8.44
CA GLY A 296 -11.70 24.96 -7.59
C GLY A 296 -12.34 23.66 -8.07
N MET A 297 -11.55 22.80 -8.71
CA MET A 297 -11.99 21.52 -9.26
C MET A 297 -12.06 20.47 -8.16
N ASP A 298 -13.15 20.48 -7.40
CA ASP A 298 -13.56 19.37 -6.54
C ASP A 298 -14.17 18.24 -7.41
N LEU A 299 -13.33 17.57 -8.20
CA LEU A 299 -13.70 16.33 -8.91
C LEU A 299 -13.61 15.17 -7.92
N VAL A 300 -14.66 15.02 -7.10
CA VAL A 300 -14.73 14.01 -6.04
C VAL A 300 -14.95 12.59 -6.59
N ASP A 301 -15.24 12.43 -7.88
CA ASP A 301 -15.29 11.13 -8.57
C ASP A 301 -15.08 11.36 -10.08
N SER A 302 -13.83 11.37 -10.56
CA SER A 302 -13.56 11.22 -12.01
C SER A 302 -13.37 9.74 -12.35
N ASP A 303 -14.31 8.91 -11.93
CA ASP A 303 -14.51 7.59 -12.54
C ASP A 303 -15.54 7.78 -13.66
N ASP A 304 -14.96 7.96 -14.84
CA ASP A 304 -15.54 7.85 -16.18
C ASP A 304 -16.89 8.56 -16.43
N GLU A 305 -16.78 9.46 -17.42
CA GLU A 305 -17.79 10.24 -18.13
C GLU A 305 -18.07 11.66 -17.62
N GLU A 306 -17.89 12.57 -18.58
CA GLU A 306 -18.44 13.92 -18.68
C GLU A 306 -19.82 13.99 -18.00
N ILE A 307 -19.84 14.52 -16.78
CA ILE A 307 -21.02 15.24 -16.35
C ILE A 307 -21.00 16.49 -17.20
N ASP A 308 -21.79 16.44 -18.27
CA ASP A 308 -22.09 17.57 -19.13
C ASP A 308 -22.43 18.79 -18.26
N THR A 309 -21.47 19.70 -18.18
CA THR A 309 -21.53 20.95 -17.40
C THR A 309 -22.63 21.90 -17.90
N THR A 310 -23.29 21.56 -19.02
CA THR A 310 -24.40 22.31 -19.63
C THR A 310 -25.63 22.45 -18.73
N MET A 311 -25.82 21.58 -17.72
CA MET A 311 -27.04 21.67 -16.87
C MET A 311 -26.94 22.68 -15.71
N LEU A 312 -25.75 23.24 -15.45
CA LEU A 312 -25.62 24.46 -14.63
C LEU A 312 -25.77 25.74 -15.46
N GLU A 313 -25.53 25.66 -16.77
CA GLU A 313 -25.75 26.75 -17.72
C GLU A 313 -27.26 26.96 -17.98
N GLU A 314 -28.04 25.87 -18.05
CA GLU A 314 -29.49 25.94 -18.33
C GLU A 314 -30.35 26.38 -17.12
N GLN A 315 -29.77 26.48 -15.92
CA GLN A 315 -30.44 27.02 -14.71
C GLN A 315 -29.92 28.40 -14.29
N GLY A 316 -29.18 29.11 -15.15
CA GLY A 316 -28.84 30.52 -14.94
C GLY A 316 -27.93 30.79 -13.73
N LEU A 317 -27.01 29.88 -13.41
CA LEU A 317 -26.12 30.02 -12.24
C LEU A 317 -24.62 30.11 -12.59
N THR A 318 -24.29 30.68 -13.75
CA THR A 318 -22.93 31.14 -14.08
C THR A 318 -22.99 32.45 -14.86
N ASP A 319 -22.57 33.57 -14.25
CA ASP A 319 -22.20 34.78 -14.99
C ASP A 319 -20.89 34.49 -15.72
N GLY A 320 -20.96 34.51 -17.05
CA GLY A 320 -19.77 34.51 -17.90
C GLY A 320 -19.09 35.86 -17.85
N GLU A 321 -17.80 35.87 -17.53
CA GLU A 321 -16.90 36.96 -17.89
C GLU A 321 -15.83 36.42 -18.84
N SER A 322 -16.11 36.47 -20.15
CA SER A 322 -15.09 36.79 -21.14
C SER A 322 -15.34 38.22 -21.60
N SER A 323 -14.57 39.16 -21.03
CA SER A 323 -14.59 40.56 -21.40
C SER A 323 -13.83 40.78 -22.72
N GLU A 324 -14.54 41.11 -23.79
CA GLU A 324 -14.08 42.14 -24.73
C GLU A 324 -15.26 43.09 -25.04
N GLU A 325 -14.92 44.36 -25.12
CA GLU A 325 -15.77 45.57 -25.08
C GLU A 325 -17.01 45.57 -25.99
N SER A 326 -18.11 46.20 -25.55
CA SER A 326 -18.73 47.35 -26.24
C SER A 326 -20.11 47.74 -25.66
N SER A 327 -20.15 48.97 -25.14
CA SER A 327 -21.21 50.00 -25.14
C SER A 327 -22.73 49.68 -25.11
N ILE A 328 -23.37 50.24 -24.07
CA ILE A 328 -24.54 51.16 -24.08
C ILE A 328 -25.78 50.79 -24.95
N ALA A 329 -26.89 50.44 -24.29
CA ALA A 329 -28.26 50.99 -24.42
C ALA A 329 -29.26 50.04 -23.72
N SER A 330 -29.82 50.40 -22.57
CA SER A 330 -31.15 51.02 -22.38
C SER A 330 -32.33 50.23 -22.96
N SER A 331 -33.13 49.70 -22.02
CA SER A 331 -34.61 49.70 -21.97
C SER A 331 -35.44 49.12 -23.13
N GLU A 332 -36.45 48.34 -22.74
CA GLU A 332 -37.68 48.00 -23.47
C GLU A 332 -37.59 46.87 -24.51
N ALA A 333 -38.15 45.70 -24.16
CA ALA A 333 -38.94 44.84 -25.04
C ALA A 333 -39.47 43.64 -24.24
N TRP A 334 -40.57 43.86 -23.52
CA TRP A 334 -41.56 42.80 -23.33
C TRP A 334 -42.57 42.98 -24.46
N ASP A 335 -42.59 42.09 -25.44
CA ASP A 335 -43.75 41.87 -26.31
C ASP A 335 -43.70 40.44 -26.88
N ASP A 336 -44.80 39.74 -26.58
CA ASP A 336 -45.33 38.42 -26.95
C ASP A 336 -44.70 37.56 -28.06
N PRO A 337 -44.72 36.23 -27.86
CA PRO A 337 -45.11 35.28 -28.90
C PRO A 337 -46.59 34.89 -28.77
N ASP A 338 -47.43 35.41 -29.67
CA ASP A 338 -48.64 34.71 -30.11
C ASP A 338 -48.21 33.42 -30.82
N ASP A 339 -48.50 32.26 -30.24
CA ASP A 339 -48.95 31.10 -31.02
C ASP A 339 -49.75 30.14 -30.11
N ASP A 340 -51.00 29.93 -30.53
CA ASP A 340 -52.06 29.18 -29.87
C ASP A 340 -51.70 27.67 -29.73
N ASP A 341 -51.76 27.12 -28.51
CA ASP A 341 -52.08 25.70 -28.31
C ASP A 341 -52.77 25.48 -26.94
N ASP A 342 -54.06 25.19 -27.05
CA ASP A 342 -55.04 24.60 -26.13
C ASP A 342 -54.79 24.70 -24.60
N GLY A 343 -55.70 25.43 -23.96
CA GLY A 343 -55.79 25.58 -22.52
C GLY A 343 -56.04 24.27 -21.76
N ASP A 344 -55.02 23.86 -21.01
CA ASP A 344 -55.20 23.20 -19.72
C ASP A 344 -54.80 24.21 -18.64
N GLU A 345 -55.76 24.57 -17.77
CA GLU A 345 -55.49 25.27 -16.51
C GLU A 345 -54.50 24.42 -15.70
N ILE A 346 -53.21 24.79 -15.70
CA ILE A 346 -52.26 24.30 -14.71
C ILE A 346 -52.64 24.98 -13.41
N ASP A 347 -53.39 24.28 -12.56
CA ASP A 347 -53.58 24.66 -11.16
C ASP A 347 -52.18 24.93 -10.54
N GLU A 348 -51.89 26.18 -10.22
CA GLU A 348 -50.68 26.56 -9.49
C GLU A 348 -50.73 25.93 -8.09
N ASP A 349 -50.04 24.80 -7.92
CA ASP A 349 -49.96 24.11 -6.63
C ASP A 349 -49.23 25.01 -5.60
N PRO A 350 -49.91 25.48 -4.52
CA PRO A 350 -49.32 26.37 -3.52
C PRO A 350 -48.12 25.76 -2.77
N SER A 351 -47.92 24.44 -2.85
CA SER A 351 -46.72 23.73 -2.37
C SER A 351 -45.43 24.16 -3.11
N ARG A 352 -45.55 24.44 -4.41
CA ARG A 352 -44.43 24.75 -5.30
C ARG A 352 -43.86 26.15 -5.00
N ASP A 353 -44.74 27.10 -4.72
CA ASP A 353 -44.37 28.48 -4.37
C ASP A 353 -43.67 28.55 -3.00
N SER A 354 -44.13 27.76 -2.02
CA SER A 354 -43.47 27.63 -0.72
C SER A 354 -42.07 27.02 -0.83
N THR A 355 -41.87 26.03 -1.71
CA THR A 355 -40.58 25.38 -1.92
C THR A 355 -39.58 26.31 -2.61
N MET A 356 -40.05 27.09 -3.59
CA MET A 356 -39.25 28.14 -4.24
C MET A 356 -38.79 29.20 -3.24
N GLN A 357 -39.67 29.66 -2.35
CA GLN A 357 -39.31 30.62 -1.30
C GLN A 357 -38.25 30.07 -0.34
N LYS A 358 -38.32 28.78 0.03
CA LYS A 358 -37.27 28.11 0.82
C LYS A 358 -35.95 28.02 0.06
N LEU A 359 -35.98 27.65 -1.22
CA LEU A 359 -34.78 27.59 -2.06
C LEU A 359 -34.11 28.97 -2.17
N PHE A 360 -34.89 30.03 -2.41
CA PHE A 360 -34.38 31.40 -2.42
C PHE A 360 -33.76 31.80 -1.08
N ARG A 361 -34.36 31.41 0.05
CA ARG A 361 -33.81 31.66 1.38
C ARG A 361 -32.46 30.97 1.58
N VAL A 362 -32.34 29.70 1.15
CA VAL A 362 -31.09 28.93 1.19
C VAL A 362 -30.02 29.59 0.33
N MET A 363 -30.36 30.01 -0.90
CA MET A 363 -29.43 30.70 -1.80
C MET A 363 -28.96 32.05 -1.25
N GLN A 364 -29.81 32.78 -0.52
CA GLN A 364 -29.42 34.03 0.14
C GLN A 364 -28.52 33.82 1.36
N LYS A 365 -28.69 32.70 2.08
CA LYS A 365 -27.86 32.35 3.26
C LYS A 365 -26.48 31.83 2.88
N ASN A 366 -26.33 31.21 1.71
CA ASN A 366 -25.07 30.67 1.19
C ASN A 366 -24.57 31.45 -0.04
N PRO A 367 -24.09 32.69 0.12
CA PRO A 367 -23.45 33.42 -0.97
C PRO A 367 -22.15 32.71 -1.42
N ASP A 368 -21.76 32.94 -2.68
CA ASP A 368 -20.56 32.30 -3.25
C ASP A 368 -19.29 32.65 -2.43
N PRO A 369 -18.64 31.67 -1.78
CA PRO A 369 -17.47 31.93 -0.94
C PRO A 369 -16.30 32.54 -1.74
N ARG A 370 -16.24 32.31 -3.06
CA ARG A 370 -15.16 32.83 -3.92
C ARG A 370 -15.19 34.35 -4.08
N ARG A 371 -16.35 34.99 -3.95
CA ARG A 371 -16.47 36.46 -3.98
C ARG A 371 -16.12 37.11 -2.65
N ALA A 372 -16.16 36.38 -1.54
CA ALA A 372 -15.87 36.91 -0.20
C ALA A 372 -14.44 36.62 0.30
N ALA A 373 -13.85 35.48 -0.09
CA ALA A 373 -12.52 35.05 0.39
C ALA A 373 -11.33 35.67 -0.36
N ALA A 374 -11.54 36.21 -1.56
CA ALA A 374 -10.47 36.83 -2.37
C ALA A 374 -9.91 38.13 -1.76
N GLU A 375 -10.61 38.74 -0.80
CA GLU A 375 -10.26 40.03 -0.20
C GLU A 375 -9.53 39.93 1.16
N ASP A 376 -9.53 38.75 1.80
CA ASP A 376 -8.91 38.51 3.12
C ASP A 376 -7.86 37.38 3.11
N PRO A 377 -6.57 37.66 3.41
CA PRO A 377 -5.53 36.65 3.55
C PRO A 377 -5.84 35.54 4.56
N ALA A 378 -6.64 35.81 5.60
CA ALA A 378 -7.05 34.79 6.55
C ALA A 378 -8.10 33.83 5.97
N GLY A 379 -9.02 34.35 5.14
CA GLY A 379 -9.99 33.56 4.38
C GLY A 379 -9.31 32.62 3.38
N MET A 380 -8.37 33.14 2.57
CA MET A 380 -7.59 32.31 1.65
C MET A 380 -6.82 31.17 2.34
N LYS A 381 -6.29 31.44 3.55
CA LYS A 381 -5.61 30.39 4.35
C LYS A 381 -6.60 29.33 4.84
N ALA A 382 -7.80 29.71 5.28
CA ALA A 382 -8.82 28.78 5.74
C ALA A 382 -9.32 27.90 4.58
N ASP A 383 -9.54 28.49 3.40
CA ASP A 383 -9.93 27.77 2.18
C ASP A 383 -8.85 26.78 1.75
N PHE A 384 -7.59 27.21 1.80
CA PHE A 384 -6.45 26.34 1.49
C PHE A 384 -6.33 25.16 2.47
N MET A 385 -6.53 25.38 3.77
CA MET A 385 -6.53 24.29 4.75
C MET A 385 -7.69 23.31 4.53
N SER A 386 -8.87 23.84 4.19
CA SER A 386 -10.06 23.02 3.89
C SER A 386 -9.84 22.17 2.64
N PHE A 387 -9.24 22.75 1.59
CA PHE A 387 -8.82 22.02 0.40
C PHE A 387 -7.84 20.89 0.74
N MET A 388 -6.83 21.16 1.58
CA MET A 388 -5.88 20.15 2.03
C MET A 388 -6.53 19.01 2.81
N GLU A 389 -7.50 19.31 3.67
CA GLU A 389 -8.26 18.28 4.39
C GLU A 389 -9.12 17.43 3.44
N ARG A 390 -9.74 18.04 2.43
CA ARG A 390 -10.53 17.33 1.42
C ARG A 390 -9.67 16.41 0.55
N GLU A 391 -8.52 16.88 0.07
CA GLU A 391 -7.58 16.06 -0.71
C GLU A 391 -7.06 14.87 0.11
N LYS A 392 -6.69 15.08 1.38
CA LYS A 392 -6.33 13.99 2.28
C LYS A 392 -7.47 13.00 2.49
N ALA A 393 -8.68 13.49 2.74
CA ALA A 393 -9.85 12.65 2.97
C ALA A 393 -10.21 11.82 1.72
N ARG A 394 -10.01 12.36 0.52
CA ARG A 394 -10.20 11.66 -0.76
C ARG A 394 -9.29 10.44 -0.85
N ILE A 395 -7.99 10.67 -0.70
CA ILE A 395 -6.98 9.60 -0.75
C ILE A 395 -7.25 8.58 0.36
N PHE A 396 -7.52 9.05 1.58
CA PHE A 396 -7.82 8.16 2.70
C PHE A 396 -9.05 7.28 2.44
N LYS A 397 -10.14 7.81 1.88
CA LYS A 397 -11.35 7.02 1.58
C LYS A 397 -11.09 5.93 0.55
N GLU A 398 -10.38 6.26 -0.53
CA GLU A 398 -10.01 5.30 -1.56
C GLU A 398 -9.15 4.17 -0.96
N VAL A 399 -8.11 4.56 -0.24
CA VAL A 399 -7.19 3.65 0.45
C VAL A 399 -7.94 2.76 1.43
N TRP A 400 -8.79 3.37 2.27
CA TRP A 400 -9.60 2.66 3.27
C TRP A 400 -10.52 1.60 2.66
N HIS A 401 -11.17 1.89 1.53
CA HIS A 401 -12.04 0.92 0.87
C HIS A 401 -11.27 -0.14 0.09
N ASN A 402 -10.09 0.19 -0.44
CA ASN A 402 -9.23 -0.81 -1.07
C ASN A 402 -8.57 -1.73 -0.02
N ALA A 403 -8.32 -1.22 1.17
CA ALA A 403 -7.86 -1.96 2.35
C ALA A 403 -8.92 -2.89 2.95
N ASP A 404 -10.20 -2.68 2.62
CA ASP A 404 -11.29 -3.53 3.09
C ASP A 404 -11.33 -4.83 2.28
N LEU A 405 -10.76 -5.87 2.88
CA LEU A 405 -10.63 -7.20 2.29
C LEU A 405 -11.62 -8.19 2.87
N GLU A 406 -12.68 -7.69 3.53
CA GLU A 406 -13.81 -8.54 3.85
C GLU A 406 -14.40 -9.12 2.55
N PRO A 407 -14.85 -10.39 2.56
CA PRO A 407 -15.44 -11.00 1.38
C PRO A 407 -16.53 -10.12 0.78
N HIS A 408 -16.39 -9.79 -0.50
CA HIS A 408 -17.31 -8.96 -1.26
C HIS A 408 -17.38 -7.47 -0.84
N ALA A 409 -16.56 -6.98 0.10
CA ALA A 409 -16.60 -5.58 0.55
C ALA A 409 -16.38 -4.58 -0.60
N GLN A 410 -15.31 -4.76 -1.38
CA GLN A 410 -15.04 -3.90 -2.54
C GLN A 410 -16.16 -3.97 -3.59
N VAL A 411 -16.75 -5.16 -3.80
CA VAL A 411 -17.87 -5.35 -4.75
C VAL A 411 -19.12 -4.62 -4.25
N HIS A 412 -19.43 -4.71 -2.96
CA HIS A 412 -20.54 -4.01 -2.34
C HIS A 412 -20.34 -2.50 -2.35
N TYR A 413 -19.11 -2.03 -2.09
CA TYR A 413 -18.77 -0.62 -2.16
C TYR A 413 -18.96 -0.07 -3.58
N LYS A 414 -18.44 -0.75 -4.61
CA LYS A 414 -18.66 -0.40 -6.02
C LYS A 414 -20.14 -0.43 -6.39
N GLN A 415 -20.87 -1.45 -5.94
CA GLN A 415 -22.32 -1.56 -6.17
C GLN A 415 -23.08 -0.39 -5.53
N MET A 416 -22.71 0.02 -4.31
CA MET A 416 -23.28 1.17 -3.62
C MET A 416 -22.99 2.47 -4.37
N LEU A 417 -21.74 2.73 -4.76
CA LEU A 417 -21.38 3.93 -5.53
C LEU A 417 -22.17 4.02 -6.84
N GLU A 418 -22.26 2.90 -7.57
CA GLU A 418 -23.01 2.85 -8.83
C GLU A 418 -24.52 3.08 -8.60
N MET A 419 -25.06 2.59 -7.49
CA MET A 419 -26.44 2.82 -7.09
C MET A 419 -26.69 4.30 -6.81
N VAL A 420 -25.82 4.94 -6.04
CA VAL A 420 -25.89 6.37 -5.74
C VAL A 420 -25.84 7.21 -7.01
N LYS A 421 -24.88 6.93 -7.91
CA LYS A 421 -24.77 7.61 -9.22
C LYS A 421 -26.07 7.50 -10.00
N LYS A 422 -26.61 6.29 -10.16
CA LYS A 422 -27.85 6.02 -10.92
C LYS A 422 -29.10 6.59 -10.27
N SER A 423 -29.16 6.59 -8.94
CA SER A 423 -30.24 7.17 -8.13
C SER A 423 -30.28 8.69 -8.30
N ARG A 424 -29.12 9.37 -8.18
CA ARG A 424 -29.02 10.82 -8.40
C ARG A 424 -29.50 11.24 -9.79
N THR A 425 -29.07 10.53 -10.85
CA THR A 425 -29.53 10.81 -12.21
C THR A 425 -30.99 10.42 -12.48
N PHE A 426 -31.62 9.63 -11.61
CA PHE A 426 -33.04 9.33 -11.68
C PHE A 426 -33.85 10.48 -11.08
N ILE A 427 -33.42 10.97 -9.91
CA ILE A 427 -34.02 12.11 -9.23
C ILE A 427 -33.99 13.34 -10.13
N SER A 428 -32.84 13.63 -10.76
CA SER A 428 -32.68 14.82 -11.60
C SER A 428 -33.49 14.81 -12.89
N LYS A 429 -33.91 13.63 -13.40
CA LYS A 429 -34.55 13.51 -14.73
C LYS A 429 -36.06 13.27 -14.69
N LYS A 430 -36.58 12.65 -13.63
CA LYS A 430 -37.97 12.15 -13.61
C LYS A 430 -38.90 12.97 -12.71
N LEU A 431 -38.34 13.84 -11.87
CA LEU A 431 -39.07 14.52 -10.83
C LEU A 431 -39.11 15.98 -11.17
N ASP A 432 -40.31 16.56 -11.17
CA ASP A 432 -40.47 18.00 -11.08
C ASP A 432 -39.75 18.45 -9.81
N VAL A 433 -38.56 19.02 -10.01
CA VAL A 433 -37.45 19.00 -9.04
C VAL A 433 -37.82 19.68 -7.73
N LEU A 434 -38.84 20.54 -7.74
CA LEU A 434 -39.24 21.35 -6.59
C LEU A 434 -40.45 20.77 -5.83
N SER A 435 -41.27 19.93 -6.47
CA SER A 435 -42.46 19.36 -5.83
C SER A 435 -42.22 17.98 -5.23
N HIS A 436 -41.10 17.32 -5.57
CA HIS A 436 -40.83 15.98 -5.06
C HIS A 436 -40.34 15.99 -3.59
N PRO A 437 -40.88 15.13 -2.71
CA PRO A 437 -40.53 15.11 -1.28
C PRO A 437 -39.04 14.94 -0.99
N ILE A 438 -38.28 14.31 -1.91
CA ILE A 438 -36.84 14.12 -1.71
C ILE A 438 -36.01 15.38 -1.96
N CYS A 439 -36.48 16.24 -2.86
CA CYS A 439 -35.84 17.52 -3.10
C CYS A 439 -36.24 18.51 -2.01
N GLN A 440 -37.48 18.43 -1.52
CA GLN A 440 -37.91 19.14 -0.31
C GLN A 440 -37.05 18.73 0.90
N LEU A 441 -36.83 17.43 1.10
CA LEU A 441 -35.92 16.94 2.14
C LEU A 441 -34.50 17.47 1.97
N ALA A 442 -33.97 17.50 0.74
CA ALA A 442 -32.65 18.06 0.48
C ALA A 442 -32.59 19.56 0.85
N ILE A 443 -33.59 20.34 0.45
CA ILE A 443 -33.69 21.77 0.76
C ILE A 443 -33.84 22.01 2.27
N ASP A 444 -34.70 21.24 2.94
CA ASP A 444 -34.92 21.32 4.38
C ASP A 444 -33.63 20.97 5.14
N VAL A 445 -32.89 19.94 4.71
CA VAL A 445 -31.60 19.57 5.32
C VAL A 445 -30.53 20.65 5.09
N ILE A 446 -30.52 21.34 3.95
CA ILE A 446 -29.62 22.49 3.73
C ILE A 446 -29.96 23.64 4.69
N ASP A 447 -31.25 23.98 4.84
CA ASP A 447 -31.68 25.09 5.71
C ASP A 447 -31.50 24.77 7.20
N ASP A 448 -31.77 23.52 7.60
CA ASP A 448 -31.71 23.07 9.01
C ASP A 448 -30.27 22.86 9.50
N LEU A 449 -29.37 22.36 8.65
CA LEU A 449 -27.98 22.08 9.00
C LEU A 449 -27.00 23.15 8.53
N ASP A 450 -27.49 24.22 7.89
CA ASP A 450 -26.68 25.32 7.35
C ASP A 450 -25.53 24.82 6.47
N ILE A 451 -25.86 23.89 5.57
CA ILE A 451 -24.88 23.18 4.74
C ILE A 451 -24.26 24.15 3.75
N ALA A 452 -22.93 24.30 3.78
CA ALA A 452 -22.21 25.16 2.85
C ALA A 452 -22.35 24.67 1.39
N ARG A 453 -22.24 25.58 0.42
CA ARG A 453 -22.34 25.25 -1.01
C ARG A 453 -21.37 24.13 -1.44
N ASP A 454 -20.18 24.10 -0.85
CA ASP A 454 -19.17 23.07 -1.12
C ASP A 454 -19.61 21.68 -0.65
N ASP A 455 -20.35 21.60 0.46
CA ASP A 455 -20.82 20.35 1.05
C ASP A 455 -22.14 19.85 0.40
N ALA A 456 -22.73 20.65 -0.49
CA ALA A 456 -23.94 20.29 -1.24
C ALA A 456 -23.75 19.02 -2.08
N LYS A 457 -22.53 18.72 -2.52
CA LYS A 457 -22.21 17.47 -3.22
C LYS A 457 -22.36 16.24 -2.32
N ASP A 458 -21.91 16.33 -1.07
CA ASP A 458 -22.02 15.26 -0.09
C ASP A 458 -23.47 15.06 0.35
N LEU A 459 -24.23 16.14 0.50
CA LEU A 459 -25.67 16.05 0.70
C LEU A 459 -26.36 15.33 -0.47
N ASN A 460 -26.04 15.69 -1.71
CA ASN A 460 -26.60 15.03 -2.89
C ASN A 460 -26.24 13.53 -2.94
N LYS A 461 -25.05 13.14 -2.48
CA LYS A 461 -24.65 11.73 -2.31
C LYS A 461 -25.50 11.06 -1.22
N ALA A 462 -25.67 11.70 -0.06
CA ALA A 462 -26.49 11.19 1.04
C ALA A 462 -27.96 11.00 0.63
N VAL A 463 -28.52 11.96 -0.09
CA VAL A 463 -29.87 11.87 -0.67
C VAL A 463 -29.94 10.70 -1.66
N GLY A 464 -28.96 10.59 -2.57
CA GLY A 464 -28.86 9.47 -3.51
C GLY A 464 -28.79 8.09 -2.84
N LEU A 465 -28.14 7.99 -1.67
CA LEU A 465 -28.06 6.76 -0.85
C LEU A 465 -29.41 6.34 -0.27
N ILE A 466 -30.19 7.30 0.24
CA ILE A 466 -31.46 6.99 0.92
C ILE A 466 -32.62 6.81 -0.08
N THR A 467 -32.55 7.45 -1.25
CA THR A 467 -33.63 7.46 -2.25
C THR A 467 -34.21 6.08 -2.53
N PRO A 468 -33.42 5.02 -2.79
CA PRO A 468 -33.95 3.71 -3.15
C PRO A 468 -34.78 3.05 -2.04
N PHE A 469 -34.59 3.47 -0.78
CA PHE A 469 -35.30 2.91 0.39
C PHE A 469 -36.65 3.59 0.64
N PHE A 470 -36.76 4.88 0.31
CA PHE A 470 -37.98 5.67 0.50
C PHE A 470 -38.82 5.78 -0.78
N PHE A 471 -38.22 5.56 -1.95
CA PHE A 471 -38.87 5.68 -3.26
C PHE A 471 -38.60 4.45 -4.13
N PRO A 472 -39.42 3.38 -3.98
CA PRO A 472 -39.22 2.12 -4.70
C PRO A 472 -39.36 2.27 -6.22
N ASP A 473 -39.98 3.34 -6.71
CA ASP A 473 -40.06 3.71 -8.13
C ASP A 473 -38.70 3.75 -8.84
N PHE A 474 -37.63 4.06 -8.10
CA PHE A 474 -36.28 3.96 -8.63
C PHE A 474 -35.94 2.51 -9.02
N LEU A 475 -36.27 1.53 -8.17
CA LEU A 475 -35.99 0.11 -8.40
C LEU A 475 -36.80 -0.47 -9.57
N ASP A 476 -37.95 0.13 -9.87
CA ASP A 476 -38.77 -0.21 -11.04
C ASP A 476 -38.31 0.50 -12.33
N SER A 477 -37.39 1.45 -12.22
CA SER A 477 -36.82 2.14 -13.38
C SER A 477 -35.79 1.29 -14.11
N LYS A 478 -35.55 1.59 -15.40
CA LYS A 478 -34.46 0.99 -16.20
C LYS A 478 -33.09 1.09 -15.50
N LYS A 479 -32.85 2.14 -14.72
CA LYS A 479 -31.59 2.38 -14.00
C LYS A 479 -31.48 1.58 -12.69
N GLY A 480 -32.61 1.34 -12.01
CA GLY A 480 -32.65 0.67 -10.72
C GLY A 480 -32.93 -0.83 -10.77
N GLN A 481 -33.43 -1.35 -11.90
CA GLN A 481 -33.84 -2.75 -12.04
C GLN A 481 -32.74 -3.76 -11.68
N LYS A 482 -31.48 -3.45 -11.99
CA LYS A 482 -30.33 -4.30 -11.63
C LYS A 482 -30.07 -4.41 -10.12
N PHE A 483 -30.60 -3.49 -9.32
CA PHE A 483 -30.46 -3.50 -7.86
C PHE A 483 -31.67 -4.09 -7.15
N LYS A 484 -32.81 -4.21 -7.84
CA LYS A 484 -34.09 -4.66 -7.24
C LYS A 484 -33.99 -6.01 -6.52
N ASN A 485 -33.20 -6.94 -7.07
CA ASN A 485 -32.98 -8.27 -6.50
C ASN A 485 -31.69 -8.36 -5.65
N SER A 486 -31.06 -7.23 -5.34
CA SER A 486 -29.87 -7.22 -4.49
C SER A 486 -30.22 -7.56 -3.05
N LEU A 487 -29.29 -8.25 -2.35
CA LEU A 487 -29.36 -8.48 -0.91
C LEU A 487 -29.44 -7.18 -0.09
N LEU A 488 -29.10 -6.03 -0.70
CA LEU A 488 -29.25 -4.71 -0.09
C LEU A 488 -30.72 -4.40 0.30
N PHE A 489 -31.67 -4.79 -0.55
CA PHE A 489 -33.11 -4.53 -0.37
C PHE A 489 -33.89 -5.75 0.15
N ASN A 490 -33.36 -6.96 -0.04
CA ASN A 490 -33.99 -8.18 0.49
C ASN A 490 -33.46 -8.55 1.88
N GLN A 491 -33.96 -7.86 2.92
CA GLN A 491 -33.52 -8.07 4.31
C GLN A 491 -33.73 -9.50 4.81
N VAL A 492 -34.83 -10.15 4.42
CA VAL A 492 -35.19 -11.50 4.87
C VAL A 492 -34.21 -12.53 4.30
N GLU A 493 -33.81 -12.37 3.05
CA GLU A 493 -32.82 -13.21 2.42
C GLU A 493 -31.41 -12.91 2.96
N ARG A 494 -31.05 -11.63 3.12
CA ARG A 494 -29.77 -11.21 3.70
C ARG A 494 -29.55 -11.80 5.10
N ALA A 495 -30.58 -11.83 5.94
CA ALA A 495 -30.50 -12.36 7.30
C ALA A 495 -30.25 -13.88 7.39
N LYS A 496 -30.40 -14.62 6.28
CA LYS A 496 -30.08 -16.07 6.23
C LYS A 496 -28.59 -16.33 6.06
N TYR A 497 -27.83 -15.34 5.57
CA TYR A 497 -26.40 -15.44 5.41
C TYR A 497 -25.70 -14.90 6.68
N PRO A 498 -24.60 -15.53 7.13
CA PRO A 498 -23.80 -14.97 8.20
C PRO A 498 -23.32 -13.56 7.82
N PRO A 499 -23.10 -12.66 8.81
CA PRO A 499 -22.54 -11.35 8.53
C PRO A 499 -21.19 -11.53 7.83
N THR A 500 -21.00 -10.86 6.70
CA THR A 500 -19.72 -10.83 5.97
C THR A 500 -18.65 -10.05 6.72
N CYS A 501 -19.04 -9.26 7.74
CA CYS A 501 -18.12 -8.43 8.51
C CYS A 501 -17.56 -9.08 9.78
N ARG A 502 -16.30 -8.76 10.08
CA ARG A 502 -15.61 -9.16 11.32
C ARG A 502 -16.24 -8.40 12.50
N SER A 503 -17.28 -8.97 13.08
CA SER A 503 -17.81 -8.48 14.35
C SER A 503 -17.00 -9.06 15.53
N HIS A 504 -17.07 -8.41 16.69
CA HIS A 504 -16.56 -8.97 17.95
C HIS A 504 -17.23 -10.31 18.35
N VAL A 505 -18.30 -10.71 17.64
CA VAL A 505 -18.97 -12.01 17.76
C VAL A 505 -18.69 -12.94 16.57
N SER A 506 -17.67 -12.67 15.73
CA SER A 506 -17.38 -13.43 14.51
C SER A 506 -17.16 -14.93 14.76
N ASN A 507 -16.60 -15.30 15.91
CA ASN A 507 -16.39 -16.69 16.28
C ASN A 507 -17.70 -17.49 16.48
N ARG A 508 -18.84 -16.82 16.63
CA ARG A 508 -20.15 -17.47 16.86
C ARG A 508 -20.66 -18.27 15.66
N TYR A 509 -20.27 -17.88 14.46
CA TYR A 509 -20.75 -18.49 13.21
C TYR A 509 -19.74 -19.45 12.59
N LEU A 510 -18.55 -19.60 13.20
CA LEU A 510 -17.56 -20.56 12.75
C LEU A 510 -17.95 -21.98 13.21
N PRO A 511 -17.81 -22.98 12.32
CA PRO A 511 -17.98 -24.38 12.70
C PRO A 511 -16.99 -24.74 13.80
N THR A 512 -17.35 -25.67 14.69
CA THR A 512 -16.48 -26.05 15.82
C THR A 512 -15.21 -26.72 15.30
N GLU A 513 -15.34 -27.41 14.17
CA GLU A 513 -14.27 -28.08 13.42
C GLU A 513 -13.17 -27.12 12.94
N PHE A 514 -13.46 -25.81 12.82
CA PHE A 514 -12.46 -24.81 12.43
C PHE A 514 -11.27 -24.76 13.40
N PHE A 515 -11.50 -25.05 14.69
CA PHE A 515 -10.47 -24.99 15.72
C PHE A 515 -9.75 -26.33 15.92
N ASP A 516 -10.15 -27.40 15.22
CA ASP A 516 -9.60 -28.75 15.44
C ASP A 516 -8.09 -28.80 15.18
N GLU A 517 -7.60 -28.10 14.17
CA GLU A 517 -6.17 -28.02 13.87
C GLU A 517 -5.38 -27.27 14.96
N LEU A 518 -5.92 -26.15 15.47
CA LEU A 518 -5.31 -25.42 16.57
C LEU A 518 -5.29 -26.26 17.86
N ASP A 519 -6.39 -26.93 18.16
CA ASP A 519 -6.51 -27.83 19.30
C ASP A 519 -5.55 -29.02 19.17
N ALA A 520 -5.32 -29.51 17.96
CA ALA A 520 -4.33 -30.55 17.68
C ALA A 520 -2.90 -30.03 17.92
N CYS A 521 -2.57 -28.85 17.39
CA CYS A 521 -1.26 -28.22 17.59
C CYS A 521 -0.98 -27.93 19.07
N GLY A 522 -1.97 -27.42 19.80
CA GLY A 522 -1.86 -27.17 21.24
C GLY A 522 -1.64 -28.45 22.06
N LYS A 523 -2.17 -29.60 21.60
CA LYS A 523 -1.94 -30.91 22.23
C LYS A 523 -0.57 -31.51 21.90
N SER A 524 0.02 -31.18 20.76
CA SER A 524 1.34 -31.68 20.33
C SER A 524 2.52 -30.83 20.80
N MET A 525 2.26 -29.64 21.35
CA MET A 525 3.29 -28.68 21.75
C MET A 525 4.17 -29.21 22.88
N LYS A 526 5.48 -29.25 22.66
CA LYS A 526 6.46 -29.56 23.72
C LYS A 526 6.87 -28.28 24.46
N PRO A 527 7.35 -28.40 25.71
CA PRO A 527 7.90 -27.25 26.44
C PRO A 527 9.10 -26.66 25.68
N GLY A 528 8.99 -25.40 25.26
CA GLY A 528 10.06 -24.65 24.58
C GLY A 528 9.89 -24.47 23.07
N GLU A 529 8.89 -25.08 22.44
CA GLU A 529 8.51 -24.79 21.05
C GLU A 529 7.68 -23.50 20.98
N ASP A 530 7.90 -22.66 19.96
CA ASP A 530 7.09 -21.47 19.74
C ASP A 530 5.75 -21.87 19.10
N ILE A 531 4.65 -21.41 19.70
CA ILE A 531 3.29 -21.69 19.21
C ILE A 531 3.08 -21.15 17.80
N LEU A 532 3.79 -20.07 17.43
CA LEU A 532 3.69 -19.43 16.13
C LEU A 532 4.17 -20.33 14.99
N ASP A 533 5.14 -21.21 15.24
CA ASP A 533 5.68 -22.14 14.25
C ASP A 533 4.74 -23.32 13.97
N MET A 534 3.82 -23.59 14.90
CA MET A 534 2.83 -24.69 14.81
C MET A 534 1.46 -24.28 14.28
N LEU A 535 1.14 -22.98 14.15
CA LEU A 535 -0.17 -22.55 13.66
C LEU A 535 -0.41 -23.00 12.21
N PRO A 536 -1.63 -23.34 11.77
CA PRO A 536 -1.88 -23.69 10.38
C PRO A 536 -1.39 -22.61 9.39
N LEU A 537 -0.81 -23.03 8.25
CA LEU A 537 -0.34 -22.11 7.19
C LEU A 537 -1.45 -21.18 6.68
N ASP A 538 -2.67 -21.69 6.62
CA ASP A 538 -3.84 -20.93 6.20
C ASP A 538 -4.21 -19.81 7.19
N TRP A 539 -3.73 -19.88 8.43
CA TRP A 539 -3.98 -18.84 9.42
C TRP A 539 -3.01 -17.67 9.26
N ASP A 540 -1.78 -17.91 8.78
CA ASP A 540 -0.85 -16.83 8.41
C ASP A 540 -1.44 -15.94 7.30
N LYS A 541 -2.20 -16.53 6.36
CA LYS A 541 -2.96 -15.78 5.34
C LYS A 541 -3.98 -14.80 5.93
N THR A 542 -4.50 -15.08 7.13
CA THR A 542 -5.58 -14.30 7.76
C THR A 542 -5.11 -13.30 8.81
N VAL A 543 -3.88 -13.46 9.33
CA VAL A 543 -3.32 -12.70 10.46
C VAL A 543 -2.33 -11.63 10.01
N ARG A 544 -1.69 -11.76 8.83
CA ARG A 544 -0.83 -10.68 8.33
C ARG A 544 -1.62 -9.38 8.20
N PRO A 545 -1.06 -8.23 8.60
CA PRO A 545 -1.63 -6.94 8.26
C PRO A 545 -1.64 -6.89 6.74
N ILE A 546 -2.84 -7.00 6.18
CA ILE A 546 -2.96 -6.97 4.74
C ILE A 546 -2.73 -5.52 4.35
N ILE A 547 -1.75 -5.30 3.48
CA ILE A 547 -1.34 -3.97 3.07
C ILE A 547 -2.55 -3.31 2.43
N ALA A 548 -3.07 -2.31 3.14
CA ALA A 548 -4.04 -1.37 2.64
C ALA A 548 -3.40 -0.63 1.46
N HIS A 549 -3.98 -0.75 0.26
CA HIS A 549 -3.68 0.16 -0.85
C HIS A 549 -3.87 1.59 -0.43
#